data_AF-A0A534AX79-F1
#
_entry.id   AF-A0A534AX79-F1
#
_cell.length_a   1.000
_cell.length_b   1.000
_cell.length_c   1.000
_cell.angle_alpha   90.00
_cell.angle_beta   90.00
_cell.angle_gamma   90.00
#
_symmetry.space_group_name_H-M   'P 1'
#
loop_
_entity.id
_entity.type
_entity.pdbx_description
1 polymer ?
#
loop_
_entity_poly.entity_id
_entity_poly.type
_entity_poly.pdbx_seq_one_letter_code
_entity_poly.pdbx_strand_id
1 'polypeptide(L)'
;MHRLLWVALLGSAAAVSYMARAEASAPDHQAPALPATVADWARGAHLFDGLGRDHRAVTTSSAAAQQYFDQGMRLLWAFNHDESTRSFAKAAQLDPSCAACFWGVALTVGPNYNYGATPELRAAVAWEALHEAQQNAARASAVEQAL
;
A
#
# COMPACT_ATOMS: atom_id res chain seq x y z
N MET A 1 -26.08 -22.97 76.93
CA MET A 1 -26.87 -23.95 76.16
C MET A 1 -27.05 -23.42 74.75
N HIS A 2 -26.52 -24.14 73.75
CA HIS A 2 -26.50 -23.76 72.33
C HIS A 2 -27.89 -23.77 71.67
N ARG A 3 -28.08 -22.89 70.68
CA ARG A 3 -28.79 -23.10 69.39
C ARG A 3 -28.76 -21.79 68.58
N LEU A 4 -27.80 -21.65 67.66
CA LEU A 4 -27.90 -21.92 66.21
C LEU A 4 -28.89 -21.00 65.46
N LEU A 5 -28.27 -20.20 64.60
CA LEU A 5 -28.78 -19.24 63.62
C LEU A 5 -29.75 -19.86 62.62
N TRP A 6 -30.75 -19.07 62.20
CA TRP A 6 -31.30 -19.17 60.84
C TRP A 6 -31.35 -17.77 60.22
N VAL A 7 -30.53 -17.61 59.20
CA VAL A 7 -30.53 -16.47 58.27
C VAL A 7 -31.70 -16.64 57.32
N ALA A 8 -32.59 -15.65 57.26
CA ALA A 8 -33.53 -15.49 56.16
C ALA A 8 -33.23 -14.14 55.51
N LEU A 9 -32.37 -14.16 54.49
CA LEU A 9 -32.12 -12.99 53.65
C LEU A 9 -33.30 -12.83 52.69
N LEU A 10 -33.98 -11.70 52.83
CA LEU A 10 -34.99 -11.16 51.92
C LEU A 10 -34.39 -10.95 50.54
N GLY A 11 -34.70 -11.83 49.59
CA GLY A 11 -34.41 -11.62 48.18
C GLY A 11 -35.53 -10.83 47.51
N SER A 12 -35.37 -9.51 47.40
CA SER A 12 -36.17 -8.69 46.48
C SER A 12 -35.23 -8.07 45.47
N ALA A 13 -35.31 -8.50 44.23
CA ALA A 13 -34.70 -7.79 43.10
C ALA A 13 -35.61 -8.00 41.89
N ALA A 14 -36.33 -6.92 41.56
CA ALA A 14 -37.09 -6.81 40.33
C ALA A 14 -36.22 -7.20 39.13
N ALA A 15 -36.74 -8.08 38.28
CA ALA A 15 -36.11 -8.41 37.01
C ALA A 15 -36.13 -7.16 36.13
N VAL A 16 -35.04 -6.40 36.13
CA VAL A 16 -34.80 -5.33 35.17
C VAL A 16 -34.58 -6.00 33.82
N SER A 17 -35.60 -5.97 32.97
CA SER A 17 -35.51 -6.34 31.56
C SER A 17 -34.42 -5.51 30.89
N TYR A 18 -33.25 -6.09 30.70
CA TYR A 18 -32.21 -5.46 29.89
C TYR A 18 -32.66 -5.56 28.44
N MET A 19 -33.17 -4.44 27.91
CA MET A 19 -33.48 -4.31 26.50
C MET A 19 -32.25 -4.70 25.69
N ALA A 20 -32.44 -5.63 24.76
CA ALA A 20 -31.49 -5.85 23.68
C ALA A 20 -31.24 -4.50 22.99
N ARG A 21 -30.07 -3.91 23.25
CA ARG A 21 -29.54 -2.86 22.39
C ARG A 21 -29.30 -3.52 21.05
N ALA A 22 -30.08 -3.13 20.05
CA ALA A 22 -29.70 -3.36 18.67
C ALA A 22 -28.33 -2.70 18.48
N GLU A 23 -27.30 -3.50 18.28
CA GLU A 23 -26.04 -3.02 17.73
C GLU A 23 -26.37 -2.53 16.33
N ALA A 24 -26.51 -1.21 16.18
CA ALA A 24 -26.39 -0.61 14.87
C ALA A 24 -24.97 -0.94 14.41
N SER A 25 -24.83 -1.89 13.49
CA SER A 25 -23.56 -2.18 12.86
C SER A 25 -23.04 -0.89 12.26
N ALA A 26 -21.89 -0.43 12.74
CA ALA A 26 -21.17 0.66 12.08
C ALA A 26 -21.09 0.34 10.58
N PRO A 27 -21.20 1.33 9.67
CA PRO A 27 -21.01 1.08 8.26
C PRO A 27 -19.68 0.35 8.10
N ASP A 28 -19.72 -0.77 7.39
CA ASP A 28 -18.56 -1.63 7.16
C ASP A 28 -17.47 -0.76 6.53
N HIS A 29 -16.50 -0.32 7.33
CA HIS A 29 -15.32 0.37 6.83
C HIS A 29 -14.44 -0.71 6.24
N GLN A 30 -14.88 -1.25 5.10
CA GLN A 30 -14.12 -2.23 4.37
C GLN A 30 -12.82 -1.54 3.98
N ALA A 31 -11.71 -2.01 4.55
CA ALA A 31 -10.40 -1.52 4.19
C ALA A 31 -10.28 -1.57 2.65
N PRO A 32 -9.74 -0.53 2.00
CA PRO A 32 -9.60 -0.54 0.55
C PRO A 32 -8.89 -1.82 0.12
N ALA A 33 -9.44 -2.51 -0.88
CA ALA A 33 -8.80 -3.70 -1.45
C ALA A 33 -7.39 -3.34 -1.92
N LEU A 34 -6.41 -4.20 -1.64
CA LEU A 34 -5.05 -4.01 -2.11
C LEU A 34 -5.05 -4.03 -3.65
N PRO A 35 -4.33 -3.10 -4.32
CA PRO A 35 -4.18 -3.14 -5.77
C PRO A 35 -3.51 -4.45 -6.20
N ALA A 36 -4.05 -5.11 -7.22
CA ALA A 36 -3.64 -6.46 -7.63
C ALA A 36 -2.70 -6.48 -8.84
N THR A 37 -2.57 -5.36 -9.56
CA THR A 37 -1.71 -5.21 -10.75
C THR A 37 -0.98 -3.87 -10.75
N VAL A 38 0.07 -3.73 -11.58
CA VAL A 38 0.71 -2.43 -11.82
C VAL A 38 -0.31 -1.38 -12.31
N ALA A 39 -1.24 -1.78 -13.19
CA ALA A 39 -2.29 -0.89 -13.68
C ALA A 39 -3.26 -0.45 -12.56
N ASP A 40 -3.54 -1.31 -11.59
CA ASP A 40 -4.34 -0.95 -10.42
C ASP A 40 -3.65 0.11 -9.56
N TRP A 41 -2.34 -0.03 -9.36
CA TRP A 41 -1.53 0.95 -8.64
C TRP A 41 -1.48 2.30 -9.35
N ALA A 42 -1.52 2.35 -10.68
CA ALA A 42 -1.52 3.63 -11.41
C ALA A 42 -2.80 4.46 -11.20
N ARG A 43 -3.89 3.87 -10.67
CA ARG A 43 -5.15 4.58 -10.47
C ARG A 43 -5.02 5.70 -9.43
N GLY A 44 -5.49 6.90 -9.80
CA GLY A 44 -5.48 8.07 -8.92
C GLY A 44 -4.12 8.75 -8.79
N ALA A 45 -3.08 8.26 -9.47
CA ALA A 45 -1.79 8.93 -9.52
C ALA A 45 -1.93 10.34 -10.12
N HIS A 46 -1.34 11.30 -9.44
CA HIS A 46 -1.26 12.70 -9.89
C HIS A 46 0.09 13.27 -9.45
N LEU A 47 0.50 14.37 -10.08
CA LEU A 47 1.73 15.06 -9.72
C LEU A 47 1.48 15.97 -8.51
N PHE A 48 2.40 15.93 -7.55
CA PHE A 48 2.40 16.80 -6.38
C PHE A 48 3.48 17.88 -6.50
N ASP A 49 3.12 19.08 -6.08
CA ASP A 49 4.08 20.15 -5.88
C ASP A 49 4.80 20.00 -4.52
N GLY A 50 5.93 20.70 -4.35
CA GLY A 50 6.59 20.81 -3.05
C GLY A 50 7.44 19.60 -2.61
N LEU A 51 7.63 18.58 -3.46
CA LEU A 51 8.45 17.39 -3.16
C LEU A 51 9.96 17.58 -3.40
N GLY A 52 10.42 18.81 -3.63
CA GLY A 52 11.81 19.11 -3.98
C GLY A 52 12.11 18.94 -5.47
N ARG A 53 13.40 18.78 -5.80
CA ARG A 53 13.90 18.83 -7.20
C ARG A 53 14.80 17.65 -7.59
N ASP A 54 14.86 16.60 -6.77
CA ASP A 54 15.65 15.42 -7.10
C ASP A 54 15.23 14.86 -8.46
N HIS A 55 16.21 14.62 -9.32
CA HIS A 55 16.00 14.14 -10.67
C HIS A 55 16.96 12.99 -10.92
N ARG A 56 16.43 11.91 -11.48
CA ARG A 56 17.23 10.78 -11.94
C ARG A 56 16.77 10.42 -13.34
N ALA A 57 17.58 10.80 -14.33
CA ALA A 57 17.33 10.44 -15.71
C ALA A 57 17.19 8.91 -15.84
N VAL A 58 16.12 8.49 -16.50
CA VAL A 58 15.89 7.09 -16.88
C VAL A 58 15.68 7.00 -18.39
N THR A 59 15.86 5.81 -18.95
CA THR A 59 15.64 5.57 -20.37
C THR A 59 14.14 5.55 -20.65
N THR A 60 13.60 6.70 -20.98
CA THR A 60 12.22 6.90 -21.41
C THR A 60 12.15 7.97 -22.50
N SER A 61 11.20 7.82 -23.42
CA SER A 61 10.87 8.86 -24.41
C SER A 61 9.75 9.79 -23.93
N SER A 62 9.11 9.46 -22.81
CA SER A 62 7.97 10.18 -22.27
C SER A 62 8.42 11.14 -21.16
N ALA A 63 8.36 12.44 -21.45
CA ALA A 63 8.63 13.47 -20.44
C ALA A 63 7.70 13.34 -19.22
N ALA A 64 6.45 12.91 -19.43
CA ALA A 64 5.51 12.65 -18.35
C ALA A 64 5.92 11.41 -17.53
N ALA A 65 6.40 10.34 -18.15
CA ALA A 65 6.91 9.18 -17.42
C ALA A 65 8.13 9.55 -16.56
N GLN A 66 9.05 10.37 -17.09
CA GLN A 66 10.19 10.89 -16.32
C GLN A 66 9.73 11.69 -15.09
N GLN A 67 8.72 12.56 -15.23
CA GLN A 67 8.18 13.34 -14.11
C GLN A 67 7.62 12.44 -13.00
N TYR A 68 6.84 11.42 -13.37
CA TYR A 68 6.31 10.46 -12.41
C TYR A 68 7.39 9.57 -11.79
N PHE A 69 8.43 9.19 -12.55
CA PHE A 69 9.56 8.45 -12.02
C PHE A 69 10.33 9.28 -10.97
N ASP A 70 10.62 10.55 -11.27
CA ASP A 70 11.28 11.46 -10.33
C ASP A 70 10.44 11.66 -9.05
N GLN A 71 9.13 11.82 -9.19
CA GLN A 71 8.20 11.88 -8.05
C GLN A 71 8.24 10.59 -7.23
N GLY A 72 8.23 9.43 -7.88
CA GLY A 72 8.35 8.14 -7.22
C GLY A 72 9.61 8.05 -6.37
N MET A 73 10.77 8.46 -6.90
CA MET A 73 12.03 8.50 -6.16
C MET A 73 11.97 9.45 -4.96
N ARG A 74 11.41 10.66 -5.12
CA ARG A 74 11.26 11.63 -4.02
C ARG A 74 10.39 11.08 -2.89
N LEU A 75 9.28 10.43 -3.24
CA LEU A 75 8.36 9.81 -2.27
C LEU A 75 8.98 8.59 -1.59
N LEU A 76 9.79 7.81 -2.32
CA LEU A 76 10.57 6.72 -1.75
C LEU A 76 11.56 7.24 -0.69
N TRP A 77 12.29 8.32 -0.98
CA TRP A 77 13.18 8.97 -0.02
C TRP A 77 12.43 9.58 1.18
N ALA A 78 11.17 9.94 0.99
CA ALA A 78 10.27 10.39 2.05
C ALA A 78 9.51 9.25 2.76
N PHE A 79 9.84 7.98 2.49
CA PHE A 79 9.21 6.79 3.07
C PHE A 79 7.70 6.63 2.77
N ASN A 80 7.17 7.32 1.75
CA ASN A 80 5.80 7.13 1.29
C ASN A 80 5.77 6.09 0.16
N HIS A 81 5.83 4.81 0.54
CA HIS A 81 5.92 3.71 -0.42
C HIS A 81 4.70 3.58 -1.32
N ASP A 82 3.49 3.68 -0.78
CA ASP A 82 2.28 3.48 -1.58
C ASP A 82 2.12 4.58 -2.65
N GLU A 83 2.37 5.85 -2.32
CA GLU A 83 2.33 6.93 -3.32
C GLU A 83 3.52 6.88 -4.28
N SER A 84 4.68 6.40 -3.80
CA SER A 84 5.83 6.11 -4.65
C SER A 84 5.50 5.04 -5.69
N THR A 85 4.88 3.93 -5.27
CA THR A 85 4.38 2.87 -6.16
C THR A 85 3.39 3.41 -7.17
N ARG A 86 2.40 4.21 -6.75
CA ARG A 86 1.42 4.83 -7.67
C ARG A 86 2.11 5.67 -8.74
N SER A 87 3.13 6.43 -8.34
CA SER A 87 3.91 7.28 -9.25
C SER A 87 4.70 6.43 -10.25
N PHE A 88 5.44 5.42 -9.80
CA PHE A 88 6.17 4.52 -10.69
C PHE A 88 5.25 3.72 -11.62
N ALA A 89 4.11 3.24 -11.11
CA ALA A 89 3.11 2.54 -11.89
C ALA A 89 2.50 3.45 -12.97
N LYS A 90 2.28 4.73 -12.65
CA LYS A 90 1.84 5.71 -13.64
C LYS A 90 2.91 5.99 -14.69
N ALA A 91 4.18 6.07 -14.30
CA ALA A 91 5.29 6.19 -15.24
C ALA A 91 5.35 4.99 -16.19
N ALA A 92 5.23 3.76 -15.67
CA ALA A 92 5.18 2.54 -16.46
C ALA A 92 3.96 2.47 -17.40
N GLN A 93 2.80 2.98 -16.97
CA GLN A 93 1.62 3.11 -17.84
C GLN A 93 1.85 4.11 -18.99
N LEU A 94 2.59 5.19 -18.74
CA LEU A 94 2.89 6.23 -19.74
C LEU A 94 4.00 5.81 -20.71
N ASP A 95 4.95 5.00 -20.26
CA ASP A 95 5.98 4.38 -21.08
C ASP A 95 6.19 2.91 -20.69
N PRO A 96 5.49 1.98 -21.35
CA PRO A 96 5.63 0.54 -21.11
C PRO A 96 7.00 -0.03 -21.47
N SER A 97 7.92 0.77 -22.05
CA SER A 97 9.30 0.37 -22.32
C SER A 97 10.31 0.87 -21.27
N CYS A 98 9.85 1.65 -20.29
CA CYS A 98 10.70 2.19 -19.23
C CYS A 98 11.03 1.12 -18.17
N ALA A 99 12.18 0.45 -18.31
CA ALA A 99 12.64 -0.58 -17.38
C ALA A 99 12.70 -0.08 -15.92
N ALA A 100 13.25 1.11 -15.71
CA ALA A 100 13.38 1.71 -14.38
C ALA A 100 12.02 2.00 -13.72
N CYS A 101 10.98 2.32 -14.51
CA CYS A 101 9.65 2.59 -14.00
C CYS A 101 9.04 1.33 -13.36
N PHE A 102 9.19 0.17 -14.00
CA PHE A 102 8.77 -1.11 -13.42
C PHE A 102 9.64 -1.54 -12.24
N TRP A 103 10.96 -1.32 -12.31
CA TRP A 103 11.86 -1.54 -11.18
C TRP A 103 11.41 -0.74 -9.94
N GLY A 104 11.01 0.53 -10.12
CA GLY A 104 10.50 1.37 -9.03
C GLY A 104 9.22 0.83 -8.39
N VAL A 105 8.32 0.24 -9.19
CA VAL A 105 7.13 -0.47 -8.65
C VAL A 105 7.58 -1.64 -7.79
N ALA A 106 8.42 -2.54 -8.32
CA ALA A 106 8.89 -3.72 -7.59
C ALA A 106 9.59 -3.36 -6.27
N LEU A 107 10.45 -2.33 -6.31
CA LEU A 107 11.17 -1.82 -5.15
C LEU A 107 10.23 -1.34 -4.03
N THR A 108 9.11 -0.73 -4.39
CA THR A 108 8.22 -0.05 -3.43
C THR A 108 7.09 -0.93 -2.91
N VAL A 109 6.61 -1.90 -3.69
CA VAL A 109 5.63 -2.89 -3.21
C VAL A 109 6.26 -4.07 -2.48
N GLY A 110 7.56 -4.27 -2.64
CA GLY A 110 8.32 -5.34 -2.01
C GLY A 110 8.37 -5.27 -0.47
N PRO A 111 9.06 -6.22 0.16
CA PRO A 111 9.18 -6.27 1.62
C PRO A 111 9.79 -5.01 2.22
N ASN A 112 9.19 -4.54 3.32
CA ASN A 112 9.63 -3.37 4.06
C ASN A 112 9.53 -3.65 5.56
N TYR A 113 10.56 -3.27 6.32
CA TYR A 113 10.67 -3.49 7.76
C TYR A 113 9.53 -2.85 8.59
N ASN A 114 8.86 -1.83 8.04
CA ASN A 114 7.74 -1.15 8.69
C ASN A 114 6.43 -1.96 8.62
N TYR A 115 6.35 -2.97 7.77
CA TYR A 115 5.20 -3.87 7.67
C TYR A 115 5.58 -5.26 8.20
N GLY A 116 4.57 -6.04 8.58
CA GLY A 116 4.76 -7.45 8.90
C GLY A 116 5.13 -8.27 7.65
N ALA A 117 4.60 -9.48 7.55
CA ALA A 117 4.74 -10.24 6.30
C ALA A 117 4.18 -9.44 5.11
N THR A 118 4.91 -9.43 3.99
CA THR A 118 4.44 -8.80 2.75
C THR A 118 3.21 -9.54 2.25
N PRO A 119 2.07 -8.86 2.03
CA PRO A 119 0.89 -9.50 1.48
C PRO A 119 1.19 -10.17 0.14
N GLU A 120 0.63 -11.35 -0.07
CA GLU A 120 0.86 -12.18 -1.26
C GLU A 120 0.52 -11.42 -2.55
N LEU A 121 -0.53 -10.58 -2.52
CA LEU A 121 -0.88 -9.71 -3.65
C LEU A 121 0.20 -8.68 -3.96
N ARG A 122 0.83 -8.07 -2.95
CA ARG A 122 1.96 -7.15 -3.18
C ARG A 122 3.17 -7.89 -3.72
N ALA A 123 3.44 -9.09 -3.21
CA ALA A 123 4.53 -9.93 -3.71
C ALA A 123 4.30 -10.33 -5.19
N ALA A 124 3.07 -10.64 -5.58
CA ALA A 124 2.72 -10.94 -6.97
C ALA A 124 2.97 -9.73 -7.89
N VAL A 125 2.52 -8.53 -7.49
CA VAL A 125 2.81 -7.29 -8.24
C VAL A 125 4.30 -7.02 -8.34
N ALA A 126 5.05 -7.23 -7.25
CA ALA A 126 6.50 -7.03 -7.25
C ALA A 126 7.20 -7.95 -8.25
N TRP A 127 6.78 -9.21 -8.29
CA TRP A 127 7.31 -10.21 -9.22
C TRP A 127 6.99 -9.87 -10.69
N GLU A 128 5.74 -9.50 -10.98
CA GLU A 128 5.32 -9.08 -12.32
C GLU A 128 6.11 -7.84 -12.78
N ALA A 129 6.20 -6.81 -11.94
CA ALA A 129 6.95 -5.60 -12.27
C ALA A 129 8.44 -5.87 -12.46
N LEU A 130 9.06 -6.73 -11.66
CA LEU A 130 10.46 -7.11 -11.86
C LEU A 130 10.66 -7.82 -13.22
N HIS A 131 9.72 -8.67 -13.62
CA HIS A 131 9.76 -9.34 -14.91
C HIS A 131 9.70 -8.33 -16.07
N GLU A 132 8.78 -7.37 -16.01
CA GLU A 132 8.68 -6.28 -16.99
C GLU A 132 9.95 -5.42 -17.04
N ALA A 133 10.54 -5.11 -15.88
CA ALA A 133 11.81 -4.39 -15.80
C ALA A 133 12.93 -5.14 -16.54
N GLN A 134 13.05 -6.46 -16.31
CA GLN A 134 14.05 -7.31 -16.96
C GLN A 134 13.85 -7.41 -18.47
N GLN A 135 12.61 -7.54 -18.94
CA GLN A 135 12.31 -7.57 -20.38
C GLN A 135 12.73 -6.28 -21.09
N ASN A 136 12.62 -5.14 -20.42
CA ASN A 136 12.94 -3.83 -20.98
C ASN A 136 14.41 -3.40 -20.74
N ALA A 137 15.14 -4.07 -19.84
CA ALA A 137 16.47 -3.65 -19.39
C ALA A 137 17.50 -3.52 -20.53
N ALA A 138 17.44 -4.37 -21.56
CA ALA A 138 18.40 -4.36 -22.67
C ALA A 138 18.43 -3.02 -23.44
N ARG A 139 17.36 -2.23 -23.36
CA ARG A 139 17.26 -0.91 -24.00
C ARG A 139 17.65 0.23 -23.07
N ALA A 140 17.77 -0.04 -21.78
CA ALA A 140 18.08 0.95 -20.76
C ALA A 140 19.58 1.29 -20.71
N SER A 141 19.93 2.39 -20.04
CA SER A 141 21.33 2.75 -19.82
C SER A 141 22.07 1.70 -18.99
N ALA A 142 23.40 1.68 -19.05
CA ALA A 142 24.21 0.74 -18.27
C ALA A 142 23.97 0.84 -16.75
N VAL A 143 23.65 2.04 -16.25
CA VAL A 143 23.32 2.24 -14.83
C VAL A 143 21.98 1.60 -14.49
N GLU A 144 20.99 1.72 -15.36
CA GLU A 144 19.68 1.10 -15.15
C GLU A 144 19.72 -0.42 -15.26
N GLN A 145 20.55 -0.97 -16.16
CA GLN A 145 20.77 -2.41 -16.29
C GLN A 145 21.41 -3.05 -15.05
N ALA A 146 22.07 -2.24 -14.21
CA ALA A 146 22.74 -2.69 -13.00
C ALA A 146 21.89 -2.60 -11.73
N LEU A 147 20.63 -2.15 -11.84
CA LEU A 147 19.66 -2.06 -10.74
C LEU A 147 18.91 -3.38 -10.49
#